data_AF-R6HV39-F1
#
_entry.id   AF-R6HV39-F1
#
_cell.length_a   1.000
_cell.length_b   1.000
_cell.length_c   1.000
_cell.angle_alpha   90.00
_cell.angle_beta   90.00
_cell.angle_gamma   90.00
#
_symmetry.space_group_name_H-M   'P 1'
#
loop_
_entity.id
_entity.type
_entity.pdbx_description
1 polymer ?
#
loop_
_entity_poly.entity_id
_entity_poly.type
_entity_poly.pdbx_seq_one_letter_code
_entity_poly.pdbx_strand_id
1 'polypeptide(L)'
;MRGVVGEGRRVINNIQRAAALFLVKNIFSVLLAFISMFATFPYPIMPLHLSMISGLTIGAPSFFLALEGNRERIKGRFMAGVLRKAFPGGLTNLIVVLMAVGFVLVFHLPTEQLYTVSASLMSLTGLLVLFQVCKPFTTQRKILWGLMAAASAFCFFFLGSVFEFVRLDLEMVIVLVAVFLMTPTVFFSLQRMFDWGDILYDRLHTWLSRHRGGAAHRLELPPK
;
A
#
# COMPACT_ATOMS: atom_id res chain seq x y z
N MET A 1 -2.52 29.86 21.71
CA MET A 1 -1.43 29.28 20.89
C MET A 1 -1.28 27.76 21.01
N ARG A 2 -1.34 27.13 22.20
CA ARG A 2 -1.16 25.65 22.34
C ARG A 2 -2.16 24.80 21.53
N GLY A 3 -3.41 25.25 21.39
CA GLY A 3 -4.43 24.54 20.58
C GLY A 3 -4.11 24.50 19.08
N VAL A 4 -3.59 25.60 18.52
CA VAL A 4 -3.26 25.72 17.09
C VAL A 4 -2.12 24.78 16.69
N VAL A 5 -1.09 24.65 17.54
CA VAL A 5 0.01 23.70 17.30
C VAL A 5 -0.47 22.25 17.41
N GLY A 6 -1.43 21.96 18.31
CA GLY A 6 -2.07 20.65 18.41
C GLY A 6 -2.83 20.27 17.13
N GLU A 7 -3.62 21.20 16.60
CA GLU A 7 -4.37 20.99 15.37
C GLU A 7 -3.45 20.84 14.15
N GLY A 8 -2.37 21.64 14.07
CA GLY A 8 -1.33 21.47 13.05
C GLY A 8 -0.70 20.07 13.07
N ARG A 9 -0.42 19.51 14.25
CA ARG A 9 0.10 18.13 14.37
C ARG A 9 -0.92 17.09 13.90
N ARG A 10 -2.20 17.29 14.23
CA ARG A 10 -3.29 16.43 13.77
C ARG A 10 -3.40 16.41 12.24
N VAL A 11 -3.37 17.59 11.61
CA VAL A 11 -3.43 17.73 10.15
C VAL A 11 -2.26 16.99 9.50
N ILE A 12 -1.03 17.16 10.00
CA ILE A 12 0.15 16.48 9.46
C ILE A 12 0.01 14.94 9.54
N ASN A 13 -0.42 14.39 10.68
CA ASN A 13 -0.59 12.94 10.82
C ASN A 13 -1.67 12.38 9.88
N ASN A 14 -2.75 13.14 9.69
CA ASN A 14 -3.81 12.78 8.77
C ASN A 14 -3.35 12.81 7.31
N ILE A 15 -2.62 13.86 6.92
CA ILE A 15 -1.96 13.95 5.62
C ILE A 15 -0.99 12.78 5.43
N GLN A 16 -0.26 12.35 6.46
CA GLN A 16 0.67 11.22 6.34
C GLN A 16 -0.05 9.91 5.99
N ARG A 17 -1.23 9.67 6.59
CA ARG A 17 -2.06 8.49 6.29
C ARG A 17 -2.65 8.56 4.89
N ALA A 18 -3.20 9.72 4.52
CA ALA A 18 -3.71 9.96 3.18
C ALA A 18 -2.61 9.79 2.12
N ALA A 19 -1.45 10.42 2.31
CA ALA A 19 -0.32 10.35 1.40
C ALA A 19 0.17 8.92 1.19
N ALA A 20 0.16 8.07 2.23
CA ALA A 20 0.55 6.67 2.09
C ALA A 20 -0.37 5.91 1.12
N LEU A 21 -1.69 6.15 1.15
CA LEU A 21 -2.65 5.56 0.22
C LEU A 21 -2.38 6.00 -1.23
N PHE A 22 -2.12 7.28 -1.45
CA PHE A 22 -1.81 7.81 -2.80
C PHE A 22 -0.50 7.27 -3.36
N LEU A 23 0.49 7.04 -2.50
CA LEU A 23 1.82 6.65 -2.94
C LEU A 23 1.90 5.17 -3.34
N VAL A 24 1.00 4.30 -2.85
CA VAL A 24 0.97 2.87 -3.22
C VAL A 24 0.89 2.68 -4.73
N LYS A 25 -0.07 3.33 -5.39
CA LYS A 25 -0.24 3.21 -6.85
C LYS A 25 0.96 3.76 -7.60
N ASN A 26 1.58 4.83 -7.11
CA ASN A 26 2.71 5.45 -7.78
C ASN A 26 3.97 4.57 -7.69
N ILE A 27 4.25 4.01 -6.50
CA ILE A 27 5.34 3.04 -6.32
C ILE A 27 5.13 1.86 -7.28
N PHE A 28 3.93 1.29 -7.27
CA PHE A 28 3.58 0.20 -8.14
C PHE A 28 3.78 0.56 -9.64
N SER A 29 3.21 1.69 -10.09
CA SER A 29 3.26 2.11 -11.50
C SER A 29 4.68 2.44 -11.96
N VAL A 30 5.50 3.07 -11.12
CA VAL A 30 6.91 3.36 -11.44
C VAL A 30 7.72 2.08 -11.57
N LEU A 31 7.56 1.14 -10.63
CA LEU A 31 8.27 -0.15 -10.68
C LEU A 31 7.83 -0.97 -11.89
N LEU A 32 6.52 -1.02 -12.17
CA LEU A 32 6.00 -1.72 -13.33
C LEU A 32 6.47 -1.09 -14.65
N ALA A 33 6.50 0.24 -14.74
CA ALA A 33 7.01 0.95 -15.92
C ALA A 33 8.49 0.64 -16.17
N PHE A 34 9.30 0.60 -15.10
CA PHE A 34 10.71 0.24 -15.21
C PHE A 34 10.90 -1.20 -15.72
N ILE A 35 10.12 -2.16 -15.23
CA ILE A 35 10.16 -3.55 -15.71
C ILE A 35 9.68 -3.65 -17.16
N SER A 36 8.59 -2.94 -17.50
CA SER A 36 8.00 -2.95 -18.84
C SER A 36 8.91 -2.32 -19.89
N MET A 37 9.89 -1.50 -19.49
CA MET A 37 10.91 -0.97 -20.40
C MET A 37 11.81 -2.08 -20.98
N PHE A 38 12.01 -3.17 -20.23
CA PHE A 38 12.85 -4.30 -20.64
C PHE A 38 12.05 -5.54 -21.05
N ALA A 39 10.76 -5.59 -20.70
CA ALA A 39 9.92 -6.74 -20.94
C ALA A 39 8.94 -6.51 -22.10
N THR A 40 8.67 -7.56 -22.89
CA THR A 40 7.85 -7.47 -24.11
C THR A 40 6.36 -7.81 -23.85
N PHE A 41 5.93 -7.90 -22.60
CA PHE A 41 4.55 -8.24 -22.26
C PHE A 41 3.62 -7.02 -22.37
N PRO A 42 2.32 -7.22 -22.67
CA PRO A 42 1.35 -6.14 -22.71
C PRO A 42 1.20 -5.49 -21.34
N TYR A 43 1.17 -4.15 -21.29
CA TYR A 43 1.00 -3.42 -20.04
C TYR A 43 -0.32 -3.84 -19.37
N PRO A 44 -0.30 -4.43 -18.16
CA PRO A 44 -1.43 -5.21 -17.63
C PRO A 44 -2.57 -4.36 -17.04
N ILE A 45 -2.60 -3.06 -17.32
CA ILE A 45 -3.47 -2.11 -16.62
C ILE A 45 -4.14 -1.13 -17.53
N MET A 46 -5.43 -0.97 -17.30
CA MET A 46 -6.27 0.02 -17.97
C MET A 46 -6.41 1.29 -17.12
N PRO A 47 -6.26 2.51 -17.70
CA PRO A 47 -6.46 3.77 -17.00
C PRO A 47 -7.85 3.91 -16.34
N LEU A 48 -8.86 3.29 -16.96
CA LEU A 48 -10.23 3.25 -16.43
C LEU A 48 -10.30 2.51 -15.09
N HIS A 49 -9.67 1.33 -15.00
CA HIS A 49 -9.58 0.56 -13.75
C HIS A 49 -8.78 1.31 -12.68
N LEU A 50 -7.68 1.98 -13.06
CA LEU A 50 -6.90 2.81 -12.15
C LEU A 50 -7.73 3.96 -11.55
N SER A 51 -8.62 4.54 -12.34
CA SER A 51 -9.53 5.60 -11.88
C SER A 51 -10.51 5.07 -10.85
N MET A 52 -11.13 3.91 -11.12
CA MET A 52 -12.02 3.23 -10.17
C MET A 52 -11.30 2.93 -8.84
N ILE A 53 -10.15 2.26 -8.91
CA ILE A 53 -9.37 1.88 -7.75
C ILE A 53 -8.93 3.13 -6.98
N SER A 54 -8.47 4.17 -7.69
CA SER A 54 -8.08 5.44 -7.07
C SER A 54 -9.26 6.12 -6.39
N GLY A 55 -10.46 6.09 -6.96
CA GLY A 55 -11.65 6.68 -6.33
C GLY A 55 -12.02 5.95 -5.03
N LEU A 56 -12.14 4.62 -5.09
CA LEU A 56 -12.70 3.80 -4.02
C LEU A 56 -11.70 3.42 -2.92
N THR A 57 -10.43 3.18 -3.26
CA THR A 57 -9.45 2.68 -2.29
C THR A 57 -8.46 3.75 -1.82
N ILE A 58 -8.42 4.91 -2.50
CA ILE A 58 -7.50 6.01 -2.18
C ILE A 58 -8.27 7.29 -1.86
N GLY A 59 -8.99 7.86 -2.83
CA GLY A 59 -9.62 9.17 -2.78
C GLY A 59 -10.66 9.29 -1.68
N ALA A 60 -11.78 8.57 -1.82
CA ALA A 60 -12.84 8.57 -0.82
C ALA A 60 -12.34 8.27 0.60
N PRO A 61 -11.59 7.19 0.87
CA PRO A 61 -11.12 6.93 2.22
C PRO A 61 -10.12 7.97 2.73
N SER A 62 -9.22 8.49 1.89
CA SER A 62 -8.29 9.53 2.31
C SER A 62 -8.99 10.82 2.76
N PHE A 63 -10.10 11.18 2.10
CA PHE A 63 -10.92 12.34 2.48
C PHE A 63 -11.52 12.16 3.88
N PHE A 64 -12.17 11.02 4.14
CA PHE A 64 -12.76 10.75 5.46
C PHE A 64 -11.69 10.60 6.56
N LEU A 65 -10.56 9.95 6.26
CA LEU A 65 -9.44 9.83 7.19
C LEU A 65 -8.77 11.17 7.47
N ALA A 66 -8.82 12.12 6.53
CA ALA A 66 -8.29 13.47 6.73
C ALA A 66 -9.10 14.28 7.75
N LEU A 67 -10.42 14.03 7.83
CA LEU A 67 -11.33 14.70 8.77
C LEU A 67 -11.26 14.11 10.19
N GLU A 68 -10.78 12.87 10.33
CA GLU A 68 -10.74 12.17 11.62
C GLU A 68 -9.84 12.87 12.67
N GLY A 69 -10.19 12.75 13.95
CA GLY A 69 -9.32 13.11 15.08
C GLY A 69 -8.06 12.27 15.13
N ASN A 70 -6.86 12.84 14.93
CA ASN A 70 -5.61 12.14 15.20
C ASN A 70 -4.73 12.89 16.22
N ARG A 71 -4.55 12.27 17.39
CA ARG A 71 -3.72 12.78 18.49
C ARG A 71 -2.39 12.04 18.66
N GLU A 72 -2.02 11.18 17.71
CA GLU A 72 -0.73 10.50 17.76
C GLU A 72 0.43 11.50 17.70
N ARG A 73 1.53 11.19 18.38
CA ARG A 73 2.74 12.01 18.28
C ARG A 73 3.34 11.83 16.89
N ILE A 74 3.70 12.93 16.24
CA ILE A 74 4.51 12.89 15.00
C ILE A 74 5.82 12.17 15.33
N LYS A 75 6.05 11.00 14.74
CA LYS A 75 7.27 10.21 14.91
C LYS A 75 8.13 10.30 13.64
N GLY A 76 9.40 10.67 13.81
CA GLY A 76 10.40 10.63 12.73
C GLY A 76 10.18 11.66 11.61
N ARG A 77 10.75 11.37 10.43
CA ARG A 77 10.65 12.18 9.22
C ARG A 77 9.37 11.81 8.45
N PHE A 78 8.53 12.80 8.15
CA PHE A 78 7.24 12.62 7.44
C PHE A 78 7.39 11.75 6.18
N MET A 79 8.27 12.14 5.26
CA MET A 79 8.41 11.47 3.96
C MET A 79 8.82 10.00 4.09
N ALA A 80 9.78 9.69 4.96
CA ALA A 80 10.21 8.33 5.23
C ALA A 80 9.07 7.49 5.81
N GLY A 81 8.26 8.08 6.72
CA GLY A 81 7.09 7.42 7.28
C GLY A 81 5.96 7.17 6.26
N VAL A 82 5.79 8.05 5.26
CA VAL A 82 4.84 7.83 4.16
C VAL A 82 5.32 6.71 3.25
N LEU A 83 6.57 6.80 2.75
CA LEU A 83 7.17 5.82 1.87
C LEU A 83 7.13 4.42 2.48
N ARG A 84 7.60 4.28 3.72
CA ARG A 84 7.62 3.00 4.45
C ARG A 84 6.24 2.36 4.54
N LYS A 85 5.18 3.14 4.76
CA LYS A 85 3.80 2.62 4.82
C LYS A 85 3.26 2.22 3.45
N ALA A 86 3.70 2.89 2.38
CA ALA A 86 3.22 2.65 1.02
C ALA A 86 3.96 1.50 0.31
N PHE A 87 5.24 1.27 0.62
CA PHE A 87 6.07 0.26 -0.04
C PHE A 87 5.49 -1.15 -0.01
N PRO A 88 5.03 -1.71 1.14
CA PRO A 88 4.46 -3.05 1.18
C PRO A 88 3.26 -3.21 0.24
N GLY A 89 2.37 -2.22 0.19
CA GLY A 89 1.23 -2.22 -0.71
C GLY A 89 1.62 -2.13 -2.18
N GLY A 90 2.55 -1.21 -2.52
CA GLY A 90 3.01 -1.04 -3.90
C GLY A 90 3.73 -2.27 -4.44
N LEU A 91 4.57 -2.89 -3.62
CA LEU A 91 5.31 -4.10 -3.99
C LEU A 91 4.40 -5.33 -4.04
N THR A 92 3.39 -5.43 -3.16
CA THR A 92 2.37 -6.49 -3.26
C THR A 92 1.67 -6.41 -4.61
N ASN A 93 1.17 -5.23 -5.00
CA ASN A 93 0.55 -5.02 -6.30
C ASN A 93 1.47 -5.45 -7.45
N LEU A 94 2.75 -5.09 -7.38
CA LEU A 94 3.72 -5.47 -8.39
C LEU A 94 3.84 -6.98 -8.53
N ILE A 95 4.02 -7.69 -7.40
CA ILE A 95 4.19 -9.14 -7.38
C ILE A 95 2.94 -9.85 -7.91
N VAL A 96 1.75 -9.49 -7.43
CA VAL A 96 0.51 -10.20 -7.80
C VAL A 96 0.11 -9.94 -9.25
N VAL A 97 0.32 -8.72 -9.76
CA VAL A 97 0.05 -8.39 -11.16
C VAL A 97 1.06 -9.06 -12.09
N LEU A 98 2.36 -9.05 -11.76
CA LEU A 98 3.37 -9.77 -12.55
C LEU A 98 3.16 -11.28 -12.52
N MET A 99 2.67 -11.82 -11.40
CA MET A 99 2.28 -13.23 -11.32
C MET A 99 1.13 -13.53 -12.28
N ALA A 100 0.09 -12.70 -12.31
CA ALA A 100 -1.00 -12.84 -13.29
C ALA A 100 -0.48 -12.76 -14.73
N VAL A 101 0.38 -11.79 -15.05
CA VAL A 101 1.06 -11.70 -16.36
C VAL A 101 1.82 -12.99 -16.68
N GLY A 102 2.59 -13.52 -15.72
CA GLY A 102 3.32 -14.78 -15.89
C GLY A 102 2.41 -15.96 -16.23
N PHE A 103 1.27 -16.08 -15.55
CA PHE A 103 0.27 -17.11 -15.88
C PHE A 103 -0.28 -16.92 -17.31
N VAL A 104 -0.60 -15.70 -17.72
CA VAL A 104 -1.08 -15.44 -19.08
C VAL A 104 -0.05 -15.83 -20.14
N LEU A 105 1.22 -15.49 -19.91
CA LEU A 105 2.30 -15.79 -20.86
C LEU A 105 2.62 -17.28 -20.93
N VAL A 106 2.66 -17.99 -19.80
CA VAL A 106 3.03 -19.40 -19.74
C VAL A 106 1.90 -20.29 -20.28
N PHE A 107 0.66 -19.99 -19.90
CA PHE A 107 -0.52 -20.78 -20.27
C PHE A 107 -1.22 -20.28 -21.54
N HIS A 108 -0.69 -19.25 -22.20
CA HIS A 108 -1.23 -18.66 -23.44
C HIS A 108 -2.70 -18.22 -23.29
N LEU A 109 -3.03 -17.64 -22.14
CA LEU A 109 -4.40 -17.23 -21.80
C LEU A 109 -4.77 -15.90 -22.49
N PRO A 110 -6.07 -15.57 -22.57
CA PRO A 110 -6.52 -14.32 -23.21
C PRO A 110 -6.06 -13.06 -22.46
N THR A 111 -5.28 -12.19 -23.13
CA THR A 111 -4.80 -10.93 -22.56
C THR A 111 -5.93 -9.97 -22.17
N GLU A 112 -7.09 -10.03 -22.81
CA GLU A 112 -8.23 -9.15 -22.45
C GLU A 112 -8.72 -9.39 -21.02
N GLN A 113 -8.65 -10.64 -20.55
CA GLN A 113 -9.06 -11.03 -19.21
C GLN A 113 -8.03 -10.59 -18.15
N LEU A 114 -6.76 -10.40 -18.54
CA LEU A 114 -5.68 -9.92 -17.67
C LEU A 114 -5.99 -8.55 -17.06
N TYR A 115 -6.66 -7.66 -17.79
CA TYR A 115 -7.02 -6.33 -17.28
C TYR A 115 -8.01 -6.43 -16.11
N THR A 116 -9.03 -7.27 -16.24
CA THR A 116 -10.03 -7.50 -15.20
C THR A 116 -9.41 -8.20 -13.98
N VAL A 117 -8.55 -9.20 -14.21
CA VAL A 117 -7.79 -9.87 -13.14
C VAL A 117 -6.89 -8.87 -12.42
N SER A 118 -6.09 -8.08 -13.13
CA SER A 118 -5.20 -7.07 -12.55
C SER A 118 -5.98 -6.03 -11.75
N ALA A 119 -7.11 -5.53 -12.27
CA ALA A 119 -7.97 -4.60 -11.57
C ALA A 119 -8.50 -5.18 -10.25
N SER A 120 -8.93 -6.44 -10.25
CA SER A 120 -9.44 -7.11 -9.06
C SER A 120 -8.36 -7.33 -7.99
N LEU A 121 -7.15 -7.75 -8.38
CA LEU A 121 -6.00 -7.92 -7.50
C LEU A 121 -5.53 -6.59 -6.90
N MET A 122 -5.51 -5.53 -7.71
CA MET A 122 -5.18 -4.19 -7.25
C MET A 122 -6.24 -3.61 -6.32
N SER A 123 -7.53 -3.87 -6.59
CA SER A 123 -8.61 -3.47 -5.70
C SER A 123 -8.52 -4.19 -4.36
N LEU A 124 -8.23 -5.49 -4.35
CA LEU A 124 -8.00 -6.25 -3.12
C LEU A 124 -6.82 -5.69 -2.32
N THR A 125 -5.69 -5.46 -2.97
CA THR A 125 -4.50 -4.90 -2.32
C THR A 125 -4.78 -3.49 -1.80
N GLY A 126 -5.51 -2.66 -2.54
CA GLY A 126 -5.98 -1.35 -2.09
C GLY A 126 -6.82 -1.44 -0.80
N LEU A 127 -7.72 -2.42 -0.71
CA LEU A 127 -8.50 -2.69 0.50
C LEU A 127 -7.63 -3.19 1.66
N LEU A 128 -6.59 -3.99 1.41
CA LEU A 128 -5.63 -4.45 2.43
C LEU A 128 -4.77 -3.29 2.96
N VAL A 129 -4.32 -2.39 2.08
CA VAL A 129 -3.62 -1.17 2.49
C VAL A 129 -4.55 -0.29 3.31
N LEU A 130 -5.80 -0.09 2.87
CA LEU A 130 -6.78 0.69 3.62
C LEU A 130 -7.05 0.06 4.99
N PHE A 131 -7.14 -1.27 5.07
CA PHE A 131 -7.27 -2.02 6.31
C PHE A 131 -6.12 -1.71 7.27
N GLN A 132 -4.88 -1.70 6.76
CA GLN A 132 -3.69 -1.38 7.53
C GLN A 132 -3.67 0.08 8.01
N VAL A 133 -4.05 1.03 7.17
CA VAL A 133 -4.12 2.47 7.51
C VAL A 133 -5.23 2.75 8.54
N CYS A 134 -6.30 1.95 8.54
CA CYS A 134 -7.41 2.07 9.47
C CYS A 134 -7.08 1.54 10.89
N LYS A 135 -5.96 0.84 11.12
CA LYS A 135 -5.62 0.36 12.47
C LYS A 135 -5.23 1.54 13.40
N PRO A 136 -5.69 1.55 14.67
CA PRO A 136 -6.68 0.64 15.27
C PRO A 136 -8.11 0.94 14.78
N PHE A 137 -8.91 -0.11 14.57
CA PHE A 137 -10.26 0.00 14.00
C PHE A 137 -11.27 0.62 14.98
N THR A 138 -11.51 1.92 14.84
CA THR A 138 -12.66 2.61 15.43
C THR A 138 -13.93 2.29 14.62
N THR A 139 -15.12 2.52 15.19
CA THR A 139 -16.40 2.26 14.52
C THR A 139 -16.50 2.99 13.17
N GLN A 140 -16.04 4.25 13.11
CA GLN A 140 -16.00 5.03 11.87
C GLN A 140 -15.11 4.39 10.81
N ARG A 141 -13.93 3.89 11.19
CA ARG A 141 -13.00 3.23 10.28
C ARG A 141 -13.49 1.88 9.79
N LYS A 142 -14.24 1.13 10.64
CA LYS A 142 -14.90 -0.12 10.23
C LYS A 142 -15.97 0.14 9.18
N ILE A 143 -16.82 1.14 9.42
CA ILE A 143 -17.87 1.55 8.46
C ILE A 143 -17.22 2.01 7.15
N LEU A 144 -16.19 2.85 7.23
CA LEU A 144 -15.47 3.32 6.04
C LEU A 144 -14.89 2.16 5.23
N TRP A 145 -14.13 1.27 5.86
CA TRP A 145 -13.53 0.13 5.18
C TRP A 145 -14.59 -0.80 4.59
N GLY A 146 -15.65 -1.11 5.35
CA GLY A 146 -16.75 -1.95 4.88
C GLY A 146 -17.51 -1.33 3.70
N LEU A 147 -17.74 -0.02 3.72
CA LEU A 147 -18.36 0.72 2.62
C LEU A 147 -17.49 0.69 1.36
N MET A 148 -16.17 0.90 1.50
CA MET A 148 -15.26 0.84 0.35
C MET A 148 -15.17 -0.58 -0.22
N ALA A 149 -15.14 -1.61 0.64
CA ALA A 149 -15.15 -3.00 0.19
C ALA A 149 -16.46 -3.36 -0.54
N ALA A 150 -17.61 -2.93 0.00
CA ALA A 150 -18.91 -3.14 -0.63
C ALA A 150 -19.02 -2.38 -1.96
N ALA A 151 -18.55 -1.13 -2.03
CA ALA A 151 -18.52 -0.34 -3.25
C ALA A 151 -17.62 -0.98 -4.32
N SER A 152 -16.43 -1.46 -3.95
CA SER A 152 -15.55 -2.20 -4.85
C SER A 152 -16.24 -3.45 -5.39
N ALA A 153 -16.85 -4.26 -4.53
CA ALA A 153 -17.60 -5.45 -4.97
C ALA A 153 -18.77 -5.07 -5.89
N PHE A 154 -19.52 -4.03 -5.54
CA PHE A 154 -20.62 -3.51 -6.36
C PHE A 154 -20.13 -3.11 -7.76
N CYS A 155 -18.96 -2.49 -7.88
CA CYS A 155 -18.39 -2.16 -9.19
C CYS A 155 -18.10 -3.41 -10.03
N PHE A 156 -17.50 -4.45 -9.47
CA PHE A 156 -17.21 -5.69 -10.21
C PHE A 156 -18.46 -6.46 -10.62
N PHE A 157 -19.52 -6.48 -9.79
CA PHE A 157 -20.73 -7.26 -10.09
C PHE A 157 -21.76 -6.51 -10.94
N PHE A 158 -21.93 -5.19 -10.76
CA PHE A 158 -23.02 -4.43 -11.37
C PHE A 158 -22.57 -3.39 -12.40
N LEU A 159 -21.32 -2.92 -12.32
CA LEU A 159 -20.79 -1.87 -13.21
C LEU A 159 -19.80 -2.44 -14.25
N GLY A 160 -19.91 -3.73 -14.58
CA GLY A 160 -19.05 -4.37 -15.57
C GLY A 160 -19.08 -3.71 -16.95
N SER A 161 -20.22 -3.17 -17.37
CA SER A 161 -20.33 -2.42 -18.63
C SER A 161 -19.66 -1.05 -18.58
N VAL A 162 -19.63 -0.39 -17.42
CA VAL A 162 -19.05 0.94 -17.24
C VAL A 162 -17.54 0.89 -17.12
N PHE A 163 -17.01 -0.16 -16.46
CA PHE A 163 -15.57 -0.35 -16.26
C PHE A 163 -14.96 -1.35 -17.26
N GLU A 164 -15.71 -1.77 -18.28
CA GLU A 164 -15.25 -2.71 -19.31
C GLU A 164 -14.65 -4.00 -18.72
N PHE A 165 -15.31 -4.56 -17.69
CA PHE A 165 -14.91 -5.85 -17.14
C PHE A 165 -15.28 -6.98 -18.09
N VAL A 166 -14.26 -7.69 -18.55
CA VAL A 166 -14.39 -8.85 -19.43
C VAL A 166 -14.78 -10.07 -18.60
N ARG A 167 -15.66 -10.90 -19.15
CA ARG A 167 -16.03 -12.18 -18.51
C ARG A 167 -14.80 -13.09 -18.50
N LEU A 168 -14.53 -13.69 -17.35
CA LEU A 168 -13.39 -14.57 -17.16
C LEU A 168 -13.76 -16.00 -17.53
N ASP A 169 -12.90 -16.64 -18.31
CA ASP A 169 -12.94 -18.07 -18.54
C ASP A 169 -12.52 -18.82 -17.27
N LEU A 170 -12.87 -20.10 -17.20
CA LEU A 170 -12.62 -20.93 -16.01
C LEU A 170 -11.13 -20.95 -15.62
N GLU A 171 -10.22 -20.98 -16.60
CA GLU A 171 -8.77 -20.95 -16.37
C GLU A 171 -8.33 -19.64 -15.71
N MET A 172 -8.82 -18.49 -16.20
CA MET A 172 -8.52 -17.19 -15.60
C MET A 172 -9.19 -17.00 -14.24
N VAL A 173 -10.36 -17.58 -14.01
CA VAL A 173 -11.00 -17.61 -12.68
C VAL A 173 -10.13 -18.39 -11.70
N ILE A 174 -9.56 -19.54 -12.10
CA ILE A 174 -8.66 -20.32 -11.25
C ILE A 174 -7.41 -19.49 -10.90
N VAL A 175 -6.78 -18.87 -11.91
CA VAL A 175 -5.62 -18.00 -11.69
C VAL A 175 -5.98 -16.85 -10.76
N LEU A 176 -7.11 -16.17 -11.01
CA LEU A 176 -7.60 -15.10 -10.17
C LEU A 176 -7.77 -15.57 -8.73
N VAL A 177 -8.52 -16.65 -8.49
CA VAL A 177 -8.78 -17.15 -7.14
C VAL A 177 -7.48 -17.56 -6.44
N ALA A 178 -6.57 -18.24 -7.13
CA ALA A 178 -5.29 -18.65 -6.57
C ALA A 178 -4.44 -17.44 -6.13
N VAL A 179 -4.27 -16.44 -7.01
CA VAL A 179 -3.50 -15.23 -6.71
C VAL A 179 -4.23 -14.35 -5.69
N PHE A 180 -5.54 -14.26 -5.75
CA PHE A 180 -6.38 -13.51 -4.81
C PHE A 180 -6.25 -14.06 -3.38
N LEU A 181 -6.27 -15.38 -3.22
CA LEU A 181 -6.04 -16.03 -1.92
C LEU A 181 -4.60 -15.87 -1.43
N MET A 182 -3.63 -15.81 -2.34
CA MET A 182 -2.22 -15.57 -2.01
C MET A 182 -1.94 -14.11 -1.62
N THR A 183 -2.72 -13.16 -2.14
CA THR A 183 -2.48 -11.71 -2.01
C THR A 183 -2.36 -11.25 -0.55
N PRO A 184 -3.26 -11.61 0.39
CA PRO A 184 -3.09 -11.26 1.81
C PRO A 184 -1.78 -11.80 2.40
N THR A 185 -1.39 -13.02 2.05
CA THR A 185 -0.15 -13.65 2.53
C THR A 185 1.07 -12.88 2.06
N VAL A 186 1.12 -12.49 0.77
CA VAL A 186 2.19 -11.66 0.22
C VAL A 186 2.23 -10.31 0.93
N PHE A 187 1.06 -9.67 1.07
CA PHE A 187 0.95 -8.37 1.72
C PHE A 187 1.47 -8.38 3.16
N PHE A 188 0.99 -9.31 3.99
CA PHE A 188 1.41 -9.39 5.39
C PHE A 188 2.87 -9.84 5.54
N SER A 189 3.38 -10.69 4.64
CA SER A 189 4.78 -11.09 4.62
C SER A 189 5.69 -9.90 4.32
N LEU A 190 5.38 -9.12 3.28
CA LEU A 190 6.12 -7.90 2.96
C LEU A 190 6.03 -6.89 4.08
N GLN A 191 4.83 -6.66 4.63
CA GLN A 191 4.67 -5.73 5.73
C GLN A 191 5.50 -6.14 6.95
N ARG A 192 5.53 -7.44 7.27
CA ARG A 192 6.38 -7.98 8.34
C ARG A 192 7.86 -7.78 8.03
N MET A 193 8.32 -8.04 6.80
CA MET A 193 9.71 -7.78 6.43
C MET A 193 10.12 -6.32 6.64
N PHE A 194 9.26 -5.38 6.24
CA PHE A 194 9.49 -3.96 6.49
C PHE A 194 9.52 -3.66 8.00
N ASP A 195 8.53 -4.13 8.77
CA ASP A 195 8.47 -3.90 10.22
C ASP A 195 9.69 -4.44 10.98
N TRP A 196 10.24 -5.59 10.56
CA TRP A 196 11.47 -6.15 11.10
C TRP A 196 12.71 -5.32 10.76
N GLY A 197 12.76 -4.77 9.54
CA GLY A 197 13.83 -3.88 9.10
C GLY A 197 13.97 -2.66 10.01
N ASP A 198 12.85 -2.08 10.44
CA ASP A 198 12.86 -0.94 11.36
C ASP A 198 13.31 -1.29 12.77
N ILE A 199 12.88 -2.45 13.29
CA ILE A 199 13.34 -2.93 14.60
C ILE A 199 14.85 -3.14 14.56
N LEU A 200 15.39 -3.69 13.46
CA LEU A 200 16.81 -3.89 13.29
C LEU A 200 17.58 -2.57 13.17
N TYR A 201 17.06 -1.63 12.38
CA TYR A 201 17.65 -0.30 12.23
C TYR A 201 17.71 0.45 13.57
N ASP A 202 16.62 0.45 14.33
CA ASP A 202 16.55 1.10 15.64
C ASP A 202 17.52 0.44 16.65
N ARG A 203 17.62 -0.90 16.65
CA ARG A 203 18.59 -1.64 17.48
C ARG A 203 20.04 -1.33 17.08
N LEU A 204 20.35 -1.29 15.79
CA LEU A 204 21.69 -1.01 15.30
C LEU A 204 22.09 0.43 15.60
N HIS A 205 21.20 1.40 15.38
CA HIS A 205 21.45 2.80 15.67
C HIS A 205 21.66 3.04 17.16
N THR A 206 20.81 2.44 18.02
CA THR A 206 20.97 2.55 19.48
C THR A 206 22.25 1.88 19.98
N TRP A 207 22.66 0.75 19.38
CA TRP A 207 23.93 0.09 19.67
C TRP A 207 25.14 0.94 19.25
N LEU A 208 25.14 1.49 18.02
CA LEU A 208 26.19 2.36 17.51
C LEU A 208 26.31 3.67 18.30
N SER A 209 25.19 4.27 18.72
CA SER A 209 25.22 5.48 19.56
C SER A 209 25.79 5.22 20.95
N ARG A 210 25.54 4.02 21.52
CA ARG A 210 26.11 3.62 22.81
C ARG A 210 27.63 3.41 22.72
N HIS A 211 28.13 2.82 21.63
CA HIS A 211 29.57 2.64 21.45
C HIS A 211 30.32 3.93 21.08
N ARG A 212 29.69 4.87 20.35
CA ARG A 212 30.30 6.20 20.09
C ARG A 212 30.30 7.11 21.32
N GLY A 213 29.29 7.04 22.20
CA GLY A 213 29.24 7.84 23.43
C GLY A 213 30.30 7.48 24.48
N GLY A 214 30.83 6.25 24.47
CA GLY A 214 31.87 5.79 25.40
C GLY A 214 33.29 6.26 25.09
N ALA A 215 33.52 6.88 23.92
CA ALA A 215 34.83 7.39 23.52
C ALA A 215 35.04 8.88 23.88
N ALA A 216 33.96 9.67 24.01
CA ALA A 216 34.06 11.11 24.29
C ALA A 216 34.33 11.43 25.78
N HIS A 217 33.99 10.53 26.72
CA HIS A 217 34.13 10.79 28.16
C HIS A 217 35.50 10.38 28.75
N ARG A 218 36.48 10.06 27.90
CA ARG A 218 37.79 9.51 28.32
C ARG A 218 38.98 10.43 28.06
N LEU A 219 38.75 11.68 27.64
CA LEU A 219 39.81 12.67 27.33
C LEU A 219 39.85 13.89 28.26
N GLU A 220 39.00 13.95 29.29
CA GLU A 220 39.02 15.04 30.28
C GLU A 220 39.15 14.47 31.71
N LEU A 221 40.35 14.01 32.07
CA LEU A 221 40.79 13.97 33.46
C LEU A 221 42.23 14.49 33.51
N PRO A 222 42.51 15.59 34.21
CA PRO A 222 43.87 16.10 34.34
C PRO A 222 44.68 15.17 35.27
N PRO A 223 45.94 14.86 34.96
CA PRO A 223 46.85 14.34 35.96
C PRO A 223 47.20 15.45 36.97
N LYS A 224 47.28 15.02 38.23
CA LYS A 224 47.53 15.80 39.44
C LYS A 224 48.82 16.63 39.40
#